data_AF-A0A1M6G3E3-F1
#
_entry.id   AF-A0A1M6G3E3-F1
#
_cell.length_a   1.000
_cell.length_b   1.000
_cell.length_c   1.000
_cell.angle_alpha   90.00
_cell.angle_beta   90.00
_cell.angle_gamma   90.00
#
_symmetry.space_group_name_H-M   'P 1'
#
loop_
_entity.id
_entity.type
_entity.pdbx_description
1 polymer ?
#
loop_
_entity_poly.entity_id
_entity_poly.type
_entity_poly.pdbx_seq_one_letter_code
_entity_poly.pdbx_strand_id
1 'polypeptide(L)'
;MDTAIHVCYAFNDLSGTYTKFVGTSLCSIFENTQSPVVAHVLHDDTLNEENKNRLVVLAGDYGQKICFYNILTVPSIREFIGKIQQIYLPQYQGILFRFAMGELLPSSIDRAIYLDADTIVNMDIAKLWNVELGHAHIAAVSDSFIAMLPMDLVPVVVKNGLVQQDKYFNSGVFLMDMNFFSEYRQITDDVIAFLLRDGINTEYPDQDFLNCAFDESCRLLPIEYNFLVNYARMQKMDKKEAIFHYAGGALKLDTNDAYDTLFWHYLCKTPWQNEKASMRSLSYLGQNCRELAERSNLLTLLLGKSKRLIFGSRVLASKVELCLNGTFYDSGEDETTNLQCGDLIDFFFSLPADERVLVIISKHYKVLKKMFEGIGLKEGNDFVDGYILTLPGKKVAEFKDSAIIGRY
;
A
#
# COMPACT_ATOMS: atom_id res chain seq x y z
N MET A 1 -37.51 12.78 -4.53
CA MET A 1 -36.44 11.95 -3.95
C MET A 1 -35.14 12.48 -4.48
N ASP A 2 -34.12 12.60 -3.62
CA ASP A 2 -32.79 12.98 -4.08
C ASP A 2 -32.32 11.94 -5.11
N THR A 3 -31.94 12.40 -6.30
CA THR A 3 -31.47 11.52 -7.38
C THR A 3 -29.95 11.37 -7.35
N ALA A 4 -29.27 11.98 -6.38
CA ALA A 4 -27.84 11.90 -6.24
C ALA A 4 -27.40 10.55 -5.67
N ILE A 5 -26.25 10.08 -6.16
CA ILE A 5 -25.52 8.95 -5.59
C ILE A 5 -24.64 9.50 -4.47
N HIS A 6 -24.81 8.97 -3.28
CA HIS A 6 -24.01 9.36 -2.11
C HIS A 6 -22.83 8.40 -1.95
N VAL A 7 -21.61 8.94 -1.96
CA VAL A 7 -20.37 8.19 -1.73
C VAL A 7 -19.65 8.71 -0.49
N CYS A 8 -19.05 7.82 0.30
CA CYS A 8 -18.48 8.13 1.59
C CYS A 8 -17.02 7.68 1.67
N TYR A 9 -16.18 8.56 2.19
CA TYR A 9 -14.77 8.30 2.50
C TYR A 9 -14.51 8.68 3.96
N ALA A 10 -13.68 7.90 4.64
CA ALA A 10 -13.28 8.19 6.01
C ALA A 10 -11.77 7.98 6.17
N PHE A 11 -11.05 9.01 6.61
CA PHE A 11 -9.59 8.94 6.73
C PHE A 11 -9.02 10.00 7.68
N ASN A 12 -7.78 9.79 8.09
CA ASN A 12 -6.89 10.86 8.56
C ASN A 12 -5.75 11.05 7.54
N ASP A 13 -5.21 12.26 7.46
CA ASP A 13 -4.15 12.67 6.53
C ASP A 13 -2.93 13.17 7.29
N LEU A 14 -2.39 12.34 8.19
CA LEU A 14 -1.27 12.69 9.08
C LEU A 14 -0.03 13.24 8.35
N SER A 15 0.22 12.77 7.12
CA SER A 15 1.35 13.21 6.29
C SER A 15 1.00 14.33 5.31
N GLY A 16 -0.28 14.68 5.16
CA GLY A 16 -0.75 15.57 4.10
C GLY A 16 -0.69 14.95 2.70
N THR A 17 -0.39 13.66 2.58
CA THR A 17 -0.20 12.98 1.29
C THR A 17 -1.21 11.88 1.00
N TYR A 18 -2.05 11.50 1.98
CA TYR A 18 -3.06 10.44 1.82
C TYR A 18 -4.27 10.95 1.04
N THR A 19 -4.65 12.22 1.18
CA THR A 19 -5.82 12.80 0.49
C THR A 19 -5.77 12.67 -1.03
N LYS A 20 -4.58 12.57 -1.64
CA LYS A 20 -4.45 12.35 -3.10
C LYS A 20 -5.10 11.06 -3.57
N PHE A 21 -5.13 10.02 -2.73
CA PHE A 21 -5.76 8.74 -3.07
C PHE A 21 -7.28 8.92 -3.14
N VAL A 22 -7.87 9.57 -2.13
CA VAL A 22 -9.30 9.97 -2.13
C VAL A 22 -9.64 10.82 -3.36
N GLY A 23 -8.82 11.83 -3.66
CA GLY A 23 -9.01 12.65 -4.86
C GLY A 23 -8.94 11.85 -6.16
N THR A 24 -8.06 10.86 -6.23
CA THR A 24 -7.93 9.97 -7.40
C THR A 24 -9.15 9.06 -7.54
N SER A 25 -9.61 8.47 -6.43
CA SER A 25 -10.83 7.66 -6.38
C SER A 25 -12.05 8.49 -6.81
N LEU A 26 -12.24 9.68 -6.25
CA LEU A 26 -13.31 10.60 -6.63
C LEU A 26 -13.27 10.99 -8.10
N CYS A 27 -12.09 11.33 -8.63
CA CYS A 27 -11.92 11.62 -10.06
C CYS A 27 -12.38 10.45 -10.93
N SER A 28 -12.03 9.22 -10.56
CA SER A 28 -12.50 8.02 -11.30
C SER A 28 -14.02 7.84 -11.24
N ILE A 29 -14.65 8.14 -10.11
CA ILE A 29 -16.13 8.12 -10.00
C ILE A 29 -16.75 9.16 -10.93
N PHE A 30 -16.26 10.40 -10.87
CA PHE A 30 -16.82 11.52 -11.63
C PHE A 30 -16.64 11.37 -13.15
N GLU A 31 -15.55 10.76 -13.60
CA GLU A 31 -15.30 10.46 -15.02
C GLU A 31 -16.22 9.36 -15.56
N ASN A 32 -16.60 8.39 -14.72
CA ASN A 32 -17.33 7.19 -15.17
C ASN A 32 -18.83 7.19 -14.81
N THR A 33 -19.32 8.22 -14.12
CA THR A 33 -20.71 8.27 -13.61
C THR A 33 -21.44 9.49 -14.17
N GLN A 34 -22.56 9.26 -14.86
CA GLN A 34 -23.38 10.34 -15.42
C GLN A 34 -24.37 10.93 -14.40
N SER A 35 -24.79 10.12 -13.42
CA SER A 35 -25.68 10.58 -12.35
C SER A 35 -24.98 11.62 -11.46
N PRO A 36 -25.73 12.56 -10.85
CA PRO A 36 -25.18 13.44 -9.84
C PRO A 36 -24.57 12.64 -8.67
N VAL A 37 -23.40 13.05 -8.20
CA VAL A 37 -22.68 12.43 -7.08
C VAL A 37 -22.48 13.46 -5.98
N VAL A 38 -22.72 13.05 -4.74
CA VAL A 38 -22.36 13.80 -3.54
C VAL A 38 -21.34 13.00 -2.76
N ALA A 39 -20.14 13.53 -2.62
CA ALA A 39 -19.08 12.95 -1.82
C ALA A 39 -19.15 13.42 -0.36
N HIS A 40 -19.11 12.50 0.60
CA HIS A 40 -19.08 12.76 2.03
C HIS A 40 -17.72 12.35 2.58
N VAL A 41 -16.96 13.32 3.09
CA VAL A 41 -15.61 13.12 3.62
C VAL A 41 -15.63 13.25 5.13
N LEU A 42 -15.45 12.13 5.82
CA LEU A 42 -15.23 12.07 7.26
C LEU A 42 -13.74 12.20 7.54
N HIS A 43 -13.35 13.20 8.31
CA HIS A 43 -11.95 13.52 8.57
C HIS A 43 -11.75 14.03 10.00
N ASP A 44 -10.50 14.17 10.43
CA ASP A 44 -10.13 14.90 11.64
C ASP A 44 -9.30 16.15 11.27
N ASP A 45 -8.65 16.77 12.26
CA ASP A 45 -7.85 17.99 12.07
C ASP A 45 -6.59 17.80 11.21
N THR A 46 -6.27 16.57 10.79
CA THR A 46 -5.10 16.29 9.95
C THR A 46 -5.35 16.61 8.47
N LEU A 47 -6.62 16.67 8.04
CA LEU A 47 -6.96 17.18 6.70
C LEU A 47 -6.79 18.70 6.67
N ASN A 48 -5.67 19.16 6.10
CA ASN A 48 -5.39 20.58 5.99
C ASN A 48 -6.28 21.28 4.94
N GLU A 49 -6.40 22.60 5.07
CA GLU A 49 -7.23 23.43 4.19
C GLU A 49 -6.76 23.44 2.73
N GLU A 50 -5.47 23.22 2.45
CA GLU A 50 -4.98 23.11 1.07
C GLU A 50 -5.53 21.85 0.37
N ASN A 51 -5.42 20.69 1.02
CA ASN A 51 -5.96 19.43 0.51
C ASN A 51 -7.49 19.43 0.46
N LYS A 52 -8.14 20.04 1.45
CA LYS A 52 -9.60 20.26 1.43
C LYS A 52 -10.03 21.11 0.24
N ASN A 53 -9.34 22.22 -0.03
CA ASN A 53 -9.60 23.06 -1.19
C ASN A 53 -9.34 22.33 -2.51
N ARG A 54 -8.31 21.48 -2.60
CA ARG A 54 -8.08 20.62 -3.78
C ARG A 54 -9.26 19.68 -4.03
N LEU A 55 -9.83 19.07 -2.99
CA LEU A 55 -11.03 18.23 -3.12
C LEU A 55 -12.25 19.04 -3.59
N VAL A 56 -12.44 20.27 -3.08
CA VAL A 56 -13.52 21.18 -3.54
C VAL A 56 -13.36 21.56 -5.00
N VAL A 57 -12.15 21.95 -5.42
CA VAL A 57 -11.84 22.28 -6.83
C VAL A 57 -12.12 21.08 -7.71
N LEU A 58 -11.63 19.89 -7.35
CA LEU A 58 -11.88 18.67 -8.09
C LEU A 58 -13.39 18.40 -8.27
N ALA A 59 -14.18 18.45 -7.18
CA ALA A 59 -15.63 18.25 -7.29
C ALA A 59 -16.29 19.32 -8.18
N GLY A 60 -15.87 20.58 -8.05
CA GLY A 60 -16.36 21.70 -8.85
C GLY A 60 -16.07 21.57 -10.35
N ASP A 61 -14.88 21.09 -10.73
CA ASP A 61 -14.48 20.88 -12.13
C ASP A 61 -15.38 19.87 -12.86
N TYR A 62 -15.96 18.91 -12.12
CA TYR A 62 -16.92 17.94 -12.63
C TYR A 62 -18.39 18.32 -12.36
N GLY A 63 -18.65 19.50 -11.78
CA GLY A 63 -20.00 19.93 -11.39
C GLY A 63 -20.65 19.07 -10.29
N GLN A 64 -19.85 18.36 -9.50
CA GLN A 64 -20.29 17.46 -8.44
C GLN A 64 -20.21 18.16 -7.07
N LYS A 65 -20.82 17.53 -6.04
CA LYS A 65 -20.85 18.08 -4.68
C LYS A 65 -19.92 17.31 -3.76
N ILE A 66 -19.36 18.03 -2.78
CA ILE A 66 -18.58 17.45 -1.70
C ILE A 66 -18.93 18.10 -0.36
N CYS A 67 -19.04 17.29 0.68
CA CYS A 67 -19.35 17.66 2.04
C CYS A 67 -18.28 17.14 2.99
N PHE A 68 -17.91 17.93 3.99
CA PHE A 68 -16.86 17.60 4.95
C PHE A 68 -17.41 17.52 6.36
N TYR A 69 -17.04 16.46 7.08
CA TYR A 69 -17.47 16.15 8.43
C TYR A 69 -16.23 15.96 9.29
N ASN A 70 -15.89 16.96 10.10
CA ASN A 70 -14.83 16.80 11.08
C ASN A 70 -15.39 15.97 12.25
N ILE A 71 -14.95 14.73 12.36
CA ILE A 71 -15.47 13.76 13.34
C ILE A 71 -15.27 14.23 14.78
N LEU A 72 -14.27 15.08 15.03
CA LEU A 72 -13.94 15.56 16.37
C LEU A 72 -14.92 16.63 16.85
N THR A 73 -15.81 17.15 16.00
CA THR A 73 -16.82 18.15 16.42
C THR A 73 -17.99 17.53 17.18
N VAL A 74 -18.19 16.21 17.07
CA VAL A 74 -19.27 15.49 17.76
C VAL A 74 -18.73 14.85 19.05
N PRO A 75 -19.27 15.19 20.25
CA PRO A 75 -18.72 14.72 21.52
C PRO A 75 -18.64 13.20 21.69
N SER A 76 -19.69 12.46 21.32
CA SER A 76 -19.76 10.99 21.35
C SER A 76 -18.68 10.37 20.47
N ILE A 77 -18.54 10.86 19.24
CA ILE A 77 -17.50 10.41 18.30
C ILE A 77 -16.10 10.76 18.81
N ARG A 78 -15.91 11.95 19.39
CA ARG A 78 -14.62 12.32 20.02
C ARG A 78 -14.25 11.36 21.16
N GLU A 79 -15.20 10.97 21.99
CA GLU A 79 -14.98 9.97 23.04
C GLU A 79 -14.59 8.61 22.44
N PHE A 80 -15.30 8.16 21.41
CA PHE A 80 -14.97 6.94 20.66
C PHE A 80 -13.52 6.98 20.13
N ILE A 81 -13.12 8.06 19.46
CA ILE A 81 -11.75 8.22 18.98
C ILE A 81 -10.74 8.25 20.13
N GLY A 82 -11.09 8.87 21.26
CA GLY A 82 -10.25 8.87 22.47
C GLY A 82 -10.01 7.47 23.04
N LYS A 83 -11.00 6.56 22.97
CA LYS A 83 -10.85 5.14 23.33
C LYS A 83 -9.97 4.42 22.30
N ILE A 84 -10.19 4.64 21.01
CA ILE A 84 -9.37 4.09 19.92
C ILE A 84 -7.89 4.48 20.04
N GLN A 85 -7.60 5.72 20.45
CA GLN A 85 -6.22 6.20 20.65
C GLN A 85 -5.45 5.43 21.74
N GLN A 86 -6.14 4.76 22.65
CA GLN A 86 -5.53 3.90 23.67
C GLN A 86 -5.21 2.50 23.14
N ILE A 87 -5.83 2.10 22.02
CA ILE A 87 -5.70 0.76 21.42
C ILE A 87 -4.73 0.81 20.23
N TYR A 88 -4.86 1.82 19.35
CA TYR A 88 -4.15 1.91 18.09
C TYR A 88 -3.29 3.17 17.98
N LEU A 89 -2.15 3.03 17.31
CA LEU A 89 -1.32 4.17 16.89
C LEU A 89 -2.08 5.05 15.89
N PRO A 90 -1.83 6.38 15.85
CA PRO A 90 -2.56 7.33 15.01
C PRO A 90 -2.74 6.93 13.54
N GLN A 91 -1.70 6.34 12.93
CA GLN A 91 -1.73 5.95 11.51
C GLN A 91 -2.71 4.82 11.18
N TYR A 92 -3.25 4.13 12.18
CA TYR A 92 -4.21 3.04 12.01
C TYR A 92 -5.63 3.42 12.47
N GLN A 93 -5.86 4.66 12.92
CA GLN A 93 -7.16 5.07 13.47
C GLN A 93 -8.17 5.47 12.39
N GLY A 94 -7.69 6.01 11.26
CA GLY A 94 -8.55 6.50 10.18
C GLY A 94 -9.51 5.46 9.62
N ILE A 95 -9.13 4.17 9.63
CA ILE A 95 -9.99 3.06 9.19
C ILE A 95 -11.27 2.96 10.03
N LEU A 96 -11.23 3.35 11.31
CA LEU A 96 -12.37 3.27 12.23
C LEU A 96 -13.30 4.48 12.14
N PHE A 97 -12.91 5.55 11.43
CA PHE A 97 -13.75 6.73 11.25
C PHE A 97 -15.04 6.40 10.48
N ARG A 98 -15.04 5.31 9.71
CA ARG A 98 -16.21 4.80 8.98
C ARG A 98 -17.41 4.51 9.89
N PHE A 99 -17.16 4.13 11.15
CA PHE A 99 -18.24 3.86 12.10
C PHE A 99 -18.97 5.11 12.59
N ALA A 100 -18.41 6.31 12.35
CA ALA A 100 -19.07 7.57 12.68
C ALA A 100 -20.10 8.03 11.63
N MET A 101 -20.20 7.35 10.48
CA MET A 101 -21.07 7.77 9.37
C MET A 101 -22.55 7.88 9.77
N GLY A 102 -23.07 6.93 10.55
CA GLY A 102 -24.47 6.92 10.97
C GLY A 102 -24.87 8.14 11.80
N GLU A 103 -23.94 8.70 12.58
CA GLU A 103 -24.18 9.89 13.41
C GLU A 103 -23.87 11.21 12.68
N LEU A 104 -22.97 11.18 11.70
CA LEU A 104 -22.48 12.39 11.02
C LEU A 104 -23.24 12.76 9.75
N LEU A 105 -23.70 11.77 8.98
CA LEU A 105 -24.41 12.04 7.73
C LEU A 105 -25.82 12.58 8.00
N PRO A 106 -26.34 13.49 7.16
CA PRO A 106 -27.71 13.98 7.28
C PRO A 106 -28.72 12.82 7.26
N SER A 107 -29.71 12.86 8.16
CA SER A 107 -30.77 11.85 8.27
C SER A 107 -31.72 11.81 7.06
N SER A 108 -31.54 12.69 6.08
CA SER A 108 -32.25 12.64 4.79
C SER A 108 -31.58 11.74 3.76
N ILE A 109 -30.41 11.18 4.08
CA ILE A 109 -29.68 10.24 3.23
C ILE A 109 -30.07 8.84 3.68
N ASP A 110 -30.80 8.13 2.83
CA ASP A 110 -31.31 6.78 3.13
C ASP A 110 -30.33 5.68 2.68
N ARG A 111 -29.34 6.03 1.85
CA ARG A 111 -28.41 5.08 1.21
C ARG A 111 -27.06 5.76 0.95
N ALA A 112 -25.96 5.01 1.11
CA ALA A 112 -24.62 5.48 0.78
C ALA A 112 -23.72 4.33 0.31
N ILE A 113 -22.72 4.63 -0.52
CA ILE A 113 -21.64 3.70 -0.88
C ILE A 113 -20.38 4.13 -0.14
N TYR A 114 -19.83 3.27 0.71
CA TYR A 114 -18.51 3.49 1.28
C TYR A 114 -17.43 3.03 0.31
N LEU A 115 -16.34 3.81 0.22
CA LEU A 115 -15.13 3.42 -0.49
C LEU A 115 -13.88 3.73 0.35
N ASP A 116 -12.93 2.81 0.37
CA ASP A 116 -11.56 3.06 0.77
C ASP A 116 -10.88 4.03 -0.23
N ALA A 117 -9.90 4.78 0.27
CA ALA A 117 -9.22 5.82 -0.51
C ALA A 117 -8.41 5.26 -1.69
N ASP A 118 -7.93 4.03 -1.58
CA ASP A 118 -7.11 3.32 -2.57
C ASP A 118 -7.96 2.51 -3.55
N THR A 119 -9.08 3.08 -3.99
CA THR A 119 -9.99 2.52 -5.00
C THR A 119 -9.94 3.32 -6.31
N ILE A 120 -10.14 2.65 -7.44
CA ILE A 120 -10.38 3.25 -8.76
C ILE A 120 -11.68 2.67 -9.32
N VAL A 121 -12.67 3.52 -9.49
CA VAL A 121 -14.00 3.16 -10.01
C VAL A 121 -13.98 3.30 -11.53
N ASN A 122 -13.68 2.21 -12.23
CA ASN A 122 -13.62 2.16 -13.70
C ASN A 122 -14.89 1.54 -14.29
N MET A 123 -16.03 1.97 -13.78
CA MET A 123 -17.37 1.55 -14.18
C MET A 123 -18.38 2.61 -13.72
N ASP A 124 -19.60 2.58 -14.26
CA ASP A 124 -20.67 3.42 -13.74
C ASP A 124 -21.08 2.93 -12.34
N ILE A 125 -20.82 3.75 -11.31
CA ILE A 125 -21.11 3.40 -9.91
C ILE A 125 -22.62 3.34 -9.65
N ALA A 126 -23.45 3.88 -10.54
CA ALA A 126 -24.91 3.71 -10.48
C ALA A 126 -25.30 2.23 -10.50
N LYS A 127 -24.50 1.35 -11.12
CA LYS A 127 -24.70 -0.10 -11.09
C LYS A 127 -24.62 -0.66 -9.66
N LEU A 128 -23.77 -0.12 -8.80
CA LEU A 128 -23.69 -0.51 -7.38
C LEU A 128 -24.80 0.16 -6.58
N TRP A 129 -25.02 1.46 -6.82
CA TRP A 129 -26.07 2.24 -6.17
C TRP A 129 -27.45 1.61 -6.28
N ASN A 130 -27.77 1.03 -7.43
CA ASN A 130 -29.07 0.43 -7.73
C ASN A 130 -29.22 -1.02 -7.27
N VAL A 131 -28.23 -1.60 -6.58
CA VAL A 131 -28.40 -2.93 -6.00
C VAL A 131 -29.52 -2.91 -4.96
N GLU A 132 -30.42 -3.89 -5.03
CA GLU A 132 -31.45 -4.12 -4.03
C GLU A 132 -30.87 -4.87 -2.83
N LEU A 133 -30.84 -4.22 -1.67
CA LEU A 133 -30.37 -4.81 -0.42
C LEU A 133 -31.34 -5.89 0.12
N GLY A 134 -32.64 -5.76 -0.16
CA GLY A 134 -33.65 -6.65 0.38
C GLY A 134 -33.73 -6.52 1.90
N HIS A 135 -33.46 -7.61 2.63
CA HIS A 135 -33.40 -7.63 4.09
C HIS A 135 -32.00 -7.34 4.65
N ALA A 136 -30.98 -7.27 3.80
CA ALA A 136 -29.62 -6.96 4.23
C ALA A 136 -29.46 -5.47 4.56
N HIS A 137 -28.60 -5.14 5.51
CA HIS A 137 -28.24 -3.75 5.82
C HIS A 137 -27.03 -3.26 5.03
N ILE A 138 -26.21 -4.20 4.56
CA ILE A 138 -25.05 -3.93 3.71
C ILE A 138 -25.00 -4.86 2.50
N ALA A 139 -24.32 -4.43 1.44
CA ALA A 139 -23.88 -5.30 0.37
C ALA A 139 -22.41 -5.07 0.07
N ALA A 140 -21.62 -6.15 0.07
CA ALA A 140 -20.17 -6.13 -0.08
C ALA A 140 -19.68 -7.36 -0.85
N VAL A 141 -18.43 -7.35 -1.29
CA VAL A 141 -17.83 -8.48 -2.03
C VAL A 141 -17.04 -9.37 -1.07
N SER A 142 -17.20 -10.69 -1.20
CA SER A 142 -16.37 -11.69 -0.48
C SER A 142 -14.87 -11.43 -0.72
N ASP A 143 -14.07 -11.42 0.34
CA ASP A 143 -12.65 -11.17 0.22
C ASP A 143 -11.96 -12.37 -0.44
N SER A 144 -11.61 -12.19 -1.72
CA SER A 144 -11.10 -13.27 -2.56
C SER A 144 -9.73 -13.78 -2.12
N PHE A 145 -8.95 -13.01 -1.37
CA PHE A 145 -7.73 -13.51 -0.75
C PHE A 145 -8.06 -14.38 0.45
N ILE A 146 -8.88 -13.88 1.38
CA ILE A 146 -9.26 -14.63 2.57
C ILE A 146 -9.92 -15.95 2.20
N ALA A 147 -10.80 -15.98 1.19
CA ALA A 147 -11.45 -17.19 0.71
C ALA A 147 -10.48 -18.28 0.21
N MET A 148 -9.24 -17.92 -0.17
CA MET A 148 -8.22 -18.86 -0.65
C MET A 148 -7.20 -19.26 0.42
N LEU A 149 -7.17 -18.57 1.57
CA LEU A 149 -6.17 -18.84 2.60
C LEU A 149 -6.42 -20.18 3.31
N PRO A 150 -5.36 -20.91 3.69
CA PRO A 150 -5.47 -22.00 4.67
C PRO A 150 -6.07 -21.50 5.99
N MET A 151 -6.87 -22.32 6.67
CA MET A 151 -7.55 -21.97 7.94
C MET A 151 -6.62 -21.47 9.05
N ASP A 152 -5.33 -21.78 9.03
CA ASP A 152 -4.39 -21.27 10.03
C ASP A 152 -3.95 -19.82 9.77
N LEU A 153 -4.21 -19.30 8.57
CA LEU A 153 -3.83 -17.96 8.10
C LEU A 153 -5.01 -17.01 7.89
N VAL A 154 -6.26 -17.48 8.11
CA VAL A 154 -7.46 -16.63 7.99
C VAL A 154 -7.61 -15.70 9.22
N PRO A 155 -8.41 -14.62 9.10
CA PRO A 155 -8.70 -13.74 10.23
C PRO A 155 -9.27 -14.50 11.43
N VAL A 156 -8.98 -14.01 12.63
CA VAL A 156 -9.31 -14.69 13.89
C VAL A 156 -10.81 -14.97 14.03
N VAL A 157 -11.67 -14.09 13.50
CA VAL A 157 -13.13 -14.26 13.52
C VAL A 157 -13.58 -15.45 12.67
N VAL A 158 -12.92 -15.70 11.55
CA VAL A 158 -13.15 -16.87 10.70
C VAL A 158 -12.59 -18.12 11.38
N LYS A 159 -11.36 -18.03 11.90
CA LYS A 159 -10.70 -19.14 12.60
C LYS A 159 -11.48 -19.65 13.81
N ASN A 160 -12.11 -18.74 14.54
CA ASN A 160 -12.95 -19.04 15.70
C ASN A 160 -14.38 -19.46 15.33
N GLY A 161 -14.73 -19.49 14.04
CA GLY A 161 -16.04 -19.88 13.55
C GLY A 161 -17.15 -18.86 13.80
N LEU A 162 -16.80 -17.58 14.03
CA LEU A 162 -17.77 -16.49 14.17
C LEU A 162 -18.35 -16.06 12.82
N VAL A 163 -17.57 -16.23 11.75
CA VAL A 163 -17.93 -15.88 10.38
C VAL A 163 -17.46 -17.01 9.46
N GLN A 164 -18.26 -17.37 8.47
CA GLN A 164 -17.85 -18.37 7.47
C GLN A 164 -16.82 -17.78 6.51
N GLN A 165 -15.76 -18.53 6.19
CA GLN A 165 -14.64 -18.02 5.38
C GLN A 165 -15.07 -17.52 3.99
N ASP A 166 -16.03 -18.19 3.35
CA ASP A 166 -16.55 -17.84 2.03
C ASP A 166 -17.51 -16.63 2.06
N LYS A 167 -18.08 -16.33 3.23
CA LYS A 167 -18.91 -15.15 3.47
C LYS A 167 -18.13 -13.92 3.94
N TYR A 168 -16.90 -14.13 4.41
CA TYR A 168 -16.07 -13.04 4.91
C TYR A 168 -15.78 -12.04 3.79
N PHE A 169 -16.31 -10.82 3.91
CA PHE A 169 -16.26 -9.78 2.89
C PHE A 169 -15.17 -8.74 3.16
N ASN A 170 -14.69 -8.13 2.08
CA ASN A 170 -13.75 -7.02 2.15
C ASN A 170 -14.47 -5.72 2.53
N SER A 171 -13.95 -4.97 3.52
CA SER A 171 -14.60 -3.75 4.02
C SER A 171 -14.35 -2.50 3.17
N GLY A 172 -13.53 -2.57 2.13
CA GLY A 172 -13.12 -1.39 1.38
C GLY A 172 -14.13 -0.84 0.38
N VAL A 173 -15.17 -1.62 0.03
CA VAL A 173 -16.31 -1.12 -0.75
C VAL A 173 -17.57 -1.83 -0.30
N PHE A 174 -18.56 -1.05 0.14
CA PHE A 174 -19.88 -1.60 0.46
C PHE A 174 -20.99 -0.57 0.25
N LEU A 175 -22.14 -1.04 -0.19
CA LEU A 175 -23.40 -0.29 -0.20
C LEU A 175 -24.07 -0.47 1.17
N MET A 176 -24.58 0.61 1.77
CA MET A 176 -25.22 0.55 3.08
C MET A 176 -26.60 1.23 3.10
N ASP A 177 -27.48 0.67 3.92
CA ASP A 177 -28.75 1.28 4.31
C ASP A 177 -28.51 2.30 5.43
N MET A 178 -28.58 3.59 5.10
CA MET A 178 -28.28 4.65 6.07
C MET A 178 -29.40 4.83 7.10
N ASN A 179 -30.61 4.35 6.84
CA ASN A 179 -31.65 4.33 7.88
C ASN A 179 -31.21 3.41 9.03
N PHE A 180 -30.76 2.21 8.71
CA PHE A 180 -30.21 1.29 9.70
C PHE A 180 -28.99 1.89 10.43
N PHE A 181 -28.01 2.41 9.69
CA PHE A 181 -26.79 2.96 10.30
C PHE A 181 -27.06 4.18 11.18
N SER A 182 -28.04 5.02 10.85
CA SER A 182 -28.43 6.17 11.68
C SER A 182 -29.22 5.76 12.94
N GLU A 183 -29.93 4.63 12.90
CA GLU A 183 -30.61 4.05 14.05
C GLU A 183 -29.69 3.24 14.98
N TYR A 184 -28.57 2.73 14.45
CA TYR A 184 -27.60 1.92 15.21
C TYR A 184 -26.68 2.78 16.10
N ARG A 185 -27.27 3.43 17.11
CA ARG A 185 -26.60 4.40 17.98
C ARG A 185 -25.43 3.86 18.81
N GLN A 186 -25.35 2.55 19.00
CA GLN A 186 -24.32 1.90 19.83
C GLN A 186 -23.16 1.31 19.01
N ILE A 187 -23.13 1.49 17.69
CA ILE A 187 -22.11 0.88 16.84
C ILE A 187 -20.68 1.24 17.28
N THR A 188 -20.44 2.48 17.72
CA THR A 188 -19.11 2.91 18.20
C THR A 188 -18.73 2.23 19.52
N ASP A 189 -19.67 2.04 20.45
CA ASP A 189 -19.44 1.29 21.69
C ASP A 189 -19.24 -0.21 21.43
N ASP A 190 -20.01 -0.79 20.50
CA ASP A 190 -19.90 -2.19 20.09
C ASP A 190 -18.55 -2.48 19.42
N VAL A 191 -18.05 -1.54 18.60
CA VAL A 191 -16.69 -1.61 18.04
C VAL A 191 -15.66 -1.65 19.16
N ILE A 192 -15.75 -0.77 20.16
CA ILE A 192 -14.81 -0.79 21.30
C ILE A 192 -14.89 -2.11 22.06
N ALA A 193 -16.11 -2.58 22.35
CA ALA A 193 -16.32 -3.85 23.06
C ALA A 193 -15.73 -5.03 22.27
N PHE A 194 -15.86 -5.03 20.95
CA PHE A 194 -15.27 -6.01 20.07
C PHE A 194 -13.74 -6.00 20.11
N LEU A 195 -13.13 -4.81 19.99
CA LEU A 195 -11.67 -4.64 19.99
C LEU A 195 -11.01 -5.00 21.33
N LEU A 196 -11.75 -4.87 22.44
CA LEU A 196 -11.28 -5.22 23.78
C LEU A 196 -11.60 -6.67 24.18
N ARG A 197 -12.25 -7.45 23.31
CA ARG A 197 -12.67 -8.81 23.62
C ARG A 197 -11.47 -9.76 23.70
N ASP A 198 -11.34 -10.46 24.83
CA ASP A 198 -10.33 -11.50 25.02
C ASP A 198 -10.39 -12.56 23.90
N GLY A 199 -9.21 -12.88 23.34
CA GLY A 199 -9.07 -13.88 22.28
C GLY A 199 -9.36 -13.39 20.86
N ILE A 200 -9.75 -12.12 20.68
CA ILE A 200 -9.87 -11.47 19.37
C ILE A 200 -8.66 -10.54 19.17
N ASN A 201 -7.57 -11.08 18.62
CA ASN A 201 -6.46 -10.26 18.14
C ASN A 201 -6.62 -10.07 16.63
N THR A 202 -7.27 -8.97 16.24
CA THR A 202 -7.67 -8.71 14.86
C THR A 202 -6.55 -8.03 14.06
N GLU A 203 -6.28 -8.56 12.86
CA GLU A 203 -5.40 -7.92 11.88
C GLU A 203 -6.13 -6.81 11.10
N TYR A 204 -7.44 -6.99 10.88
CA TYR A 204 -8.30 -6.10 10.11
C TYR A 204 -9.48 -5.65 10.98
N PRO A 205 -9.29 -4.73 11.94
CA PRO A 205 -10.25 -4.47 13.02
C PRO A 205 -11.62 -4.02 12.56
N ASP A 206 -11.68 -3.09 11.61
CA ASP A 206 -12.93 -2.60 11.04
C ASP A 206 -13.63 -3.70 10.23
N GLN A 207 -12.86 -4.46 9.44
CA GLN A 207 -13.40 -5.51 8.59
C GLN A 207 -13.91 -6.70 9.40
N ASP A 208 -13.17 -7.14 10.42
CA ASP A 208 -13.56 -8.21 11.32
C ASP A 208 -14.81 -7.85 12.12
N PHE A 209 -14.91 -6.60 12.60
CA PHE A 209 -16.11 -6.12 13.26
C PHE A 209 -17.31 -6.12 12.30
N LEU A 210 -17.16 -5.54 11.10
CA LEU A 210 -18.24 -5.49 10.11
C LEU A 210 -18.70 -6.89 9.73
N ASN A 211 -17.78 -7.83 9.52
CA ASN A 211 -18.13 -9.21 9.23
C ASN A 211 -18.88 -9.90 10.38
N CYS A 212 -18.48 -9.66 11.64
CA CYS A 212 -19.22 -10.17 12.79
C CYS A 212 -20.61 -9.52 12.94
N ALA A 213 -20.69 -8.19 12.78
CA ALA A 213 -21.91 -7.43 12.98
C ALA A 213 -22.96 -7.69 11.89
N PHE A 214 -22.52 -8.06 10.69
CA PHE A 214 -23.37 -8.23 9.52
C PHE A 214 -23.30 -9.63 8.88
N ASP A 215 -22.83 -10.67 9.59
CA ASP A 215 -22.71 -12.05 9.06
C ASP A 215 -24.04 -12.56 8.46
N GLU A 216 -25.16 -12.28 9.12
CA GLU A 216 -26.51 -12.66 8.67
C GLU A 216 -27.23 -11.55 7.87
N SER A 217 -26.66 -10.35 7.77
CA SER A 217 -27.28 -9.17 7.15
C SER A 217 -26.39 -8.50 6.09
N CYS A 218 -25.57 -9.30 5.42
CA CYS A 218 -24.76 -8.89 4.29
C CYS A 218 -25.20 -9.59 3.00
N ARG A 219 -25.48 -8.79 1.96
CA ARG A 219 -25.68 -9.29 0.59
C ARG A 219 -24.34 -9.37 -0.12
N LEU A 220 -23.89 -10.57 -0.47
CA LEU A 220 -22.67 -10.74 -1.25
C LEU A 220 -22.86 -10.27 -2.70
N LEU A 221 -21.89 -9.49 -3.17
CA LEU A 221 -21.86 -8.86 -4.48
C LEU A 221 -20.91 -9.57 -5.46
N PRO A 222 -21.15 -9.45 -6.78
CA PRO A 222 -20.17 -9.80 -7.80
C PRO A 222 -18.81 -9.12 -7.60
N ILE A 223 -17.73 -9.82 -7.95
CA ILE A 223 -16.35 -9.38 -7.69
C ILE A 223 -15.99 -8.03 -8.32
N GLU A 224 -16.66 -7.61 -9.41
CA GLU A 224 -16.45 -6.31 -10.04
C GLU A 224 -16.71 -5.12 -9.10
N TYR A 225 -17.56 -5.27 -8.09
CA TYR A 225 -17.88 -4.16 -7.19
C TYR A 225 -16.78 -3.89 -6.14
N ASN A 226 -15.79 -4.78 -6.01
CA ASN A 226 -14.60 -4.60 -5.18
C ASN A 226 -13.54 -5.62 -5.63
N PHE A 227 -12.83 -5.29 -6.71
CA PHE A 227 -11.90 -6.20 -7.34
C PHE A 227 -10.47 -5.93 -6.87
N LEU A 228 -9.99 -6.76 -5.93
CA LEU A 228 -8.65 -6.63 -5.34
C LEU A 228 -7.57 -6.79 -6.41
N VAL A 229 -6.78 -5.75 -6.64
CA VAL A 229 -5.76 -5.72 -7.72
C VAL A 229 -4.68 -6.79 -7.52
N ASN A 230 -4.27 -7.04 -6.28
CA ASN A 230 -3.32 -8.10 -5.97
C ASN A 230 -3.86 -9.48 -6.38
N TYR A 231 -5.17 -9.71 -6.20
CA TYR A 231 -5.81 -10.97 -6.57
C TYR A 231 -5.89 -11.09 -8.09
N ALA A 232 -6.31 -10.01 -8.76
CA ALA A 232 -6.37 -9.95 -10.21
C ALA A 232 -5.01 -10.27 -10.85
N ARG A 233 -3.91 -9.72 -10.32
CA ARG A 233 -2.54 -10.01 -10.77
C ARG A 233 -2.13 -11.45 -10.51
N MET A 234 -2.40 -11.98 -9.31
CA MET A 234 -2.09 -13.36 -8.96
C MET A 234 -2.79 -14.35 -9.89
N GLN A 235 -4.07 -14.11 -10.19
CA GLN A 235 -4.89 -14.95 -11.06
C GLN A 235 -4.75 -14.60 -12.56
N LYS A 236 -3.93 -13.59 -12.91
CA LYS A 236 -3.78 -13.06 -14.27
C LYS A 236 -5.12 -12.73 -14.93
N MET A 237 -6.04 -12.18 -14.14
CA MET A 237 -7.33 -11.73 -14.64
C MET A 237 -7.15 -10.39 -15.34
N ASP A 238 -7.87 -10.23 -16.45
CA ASP A 238 -8.05 -8.97 -17.14
C ASP A 238 -9.53 -8.60 -17.06
N LYS A 239 -9.83 -7.52 -16.35
CA LYS A 239 -11.19 -6.98 -16.25
C LYS A 239 -11.11 -5.51 -16.59
N LYS A 240 -12.03 -5.06 -17.44
CA LYS A 240 -12.09 -3.65 -17.88
C LYS A 240 -13.00 -2.84 -16.98
N GLU A 241 -14.20 -3.34 -16.70
CA GLU A 241 -15.19 -2.65 -15.87
C GLU A 241 -15.22 -3.24 -14.46
N ALA A 242 -14.69 -2.51 -13.49
CA ALA A 242 -14.71 -2.87 -12.07
C ALA A 242 -14.38 -1.65 -11.20
N ILE A 243 -14.64 -1.79 -9.90
CA ILE A 243 -14.01 -0.99 -8.85
C ILE A 243 -12.73 -1.71 -8.45
N PHE A 244 -11.58 -1.21 -8.92
CA PHE A 244 -10.28 -1.78 -8.59
C PHE A 244 -9.81 -1.28 -7.23
N HIS A 245 -9.52 -2.20 -6.32
CA HIS A 245 -9.09 -1.87 -4.96
C HIS A 245 -7.62 -2.25 -4.77
N TYR A 246 -6.79 -1.25 -4.48
CA TYR A 246 -5.32 -1.34 -4.39
C TYR A 246 -4.83 -1.71 -2.97
N ALA A 247 -5.62 -2.52 -2.26
CA ALA A 247 -5.37 -2.94 -0.88
C ALA A 247 -3.96 -3.54 -0.66
N GLY A 248 -3.41 -3.32 0.53
CA GLY A 248 -2.14 -3.92 0.95
C GLY A 248 -0.93 -3.43 0.14
N GLY A 249 -0.98 -2.20 -0.38
CA GLY A 249 0.10 -1.63 -1.18
C GLY A 249 0.20 -2.23 -2.59
N ALA A 250 -0.94 -2.54 -3.21
CA ALA A 250 -0.96 -3.10 -4.55
C ALA A 250 -0.43 -2.10 -5.60
N LEU A 251 -0.59 -0.80 -5.40
CA LEU A 251 -0.13 0.21 -6.36
C LEU A 251 1.40 0.17 -6.50
N LYS A 252 1.88 0.03 -7.74
CA LYS A 252 3.29 0.11 -8.09
C LYS A 252 3.50 1.20 -9.15
N LEU A 253 4.73 1.27 -9.66
CA LEU A 253 5.08 2.10 -10.80
C LEU A 253 5.56 1.21 -11.94
N ASP A 254 4.64 0.43 -12.50
CA ASP A 254 4.86 -0.37 -13.71
C ASP A 254 3.99 0.15 -14.86
N THR A 255 4.61 0.80 -15.84
CA THR A 255 3.91 1.35 -17.01
C THR A 255 3.40 0.30 -17.98
N ASN A 256 3.76 -0.98 -17.79
CA ASN A 256 3.21 -2.08 -18.58
C ASN A 256 2.04 -2.77 -17.87
N ASP A 257 1.80 -2.47 -16.59
CA ASP A 257 0.66 -2.98 -15.84
C ASP A 257 -0.55 -2.07 -16.04
N ALA A 258 -1.66 -2.66 -16.51
CA ALA A 258 -2.87 -1.92 -16.83
C ALA A 258 -3.52 -1.28 -15.59
N TYR A 259 -3.40 -1.91 -14.41
CA TYR A 259 -3.94 -1.39 -13.16
C TYR A 259 -3.16 -0.17 -12.70
N ASP A 260 -1.82 -0.26 -12.65
CA ASP A 260 -0.98 0.89 -12.31
C ASP A 260 -1.24 2.05 -13.29
N THR A 261 -1.22 1.77 -14.60
CA THR A 261 -1.48 2.79 -15.63
C THR A 261 -2.83 3.48 -15.44
N LEU A 262 -3.87 2.73 -15.06
CA LEU A 262 -5.19 3.26 -14.79
C LEU A 262 -5.22 4.15 -13.54
N PHE A 263 -4.56 3.74 -12.45
CA PHE A 263 -4.42 4.59 -11.27
C PHE A 263 -3.73 5.92 -11.62
N TRP A 264 -2.58 5.84 -12.32
CA TRP A 264 -1.83 7.03 -12.72
C TRP A 264 -2.62 7.91 -13.70
N HIS A 265 -3.41 7.33 -14.59
CA HIS A 265 -4.31 8.06 -15.49
C HIS A 265 -5.25 8.98 -14.71
N TYR A 266 -5.94 8.47 -13.68
CA TYR A 266 -6.83 9.29 -12.88
C TYR A 266 -6.08 10.27 -12.00
N LEU A 267 -4.97 9.87 -11.37
CA LEU A 267 -4.21 10.77 -10.50
C LEU A 267 -3.72 11.99 -11.29
N CYS A 268 -3.31 11.80 -12.55
CA CYS A 268 -2.88 12.88 -13.44
C CYS A 268 -3.97 13.90 -13.79
N LYS A 269 -5.24 13.57 -13.59
CA LYS A 269 -6.40 14.46 -13.79
C LYS A 269 -6.82 15.20 -12.52
N THR A 270 -6.12 14.99 -11.40
CA THR A 270 -6.46 15.62 -10.12
C THR A 270 -5.58 16.82 -9.81
N PRO A 271 -6.00 17.72 -8.89
CA PRO A 271 -5.17 18.84 -8.42
C PRO A 271 -3.87 18.45 -7.68
N TRP A 272 -3.68 17.17 -7.37
CA TRP A 272 -2.41 16.67 -6.81
C TRP A 272 -1.35 16.42 -7.89
N GLN A 273 -1.73 16.38 -9.16
CA GLN A 273 -0.78 16.45 -10.27
C GLN A 273 -0.22 17.88 -10.32
N ASN A 274 1.07 18.01 -10.01
CA ASN A 274 1.81 19.25 -10.19
C ASN A 274 3.22 18.94 -10.69
N GLU A 275 3.95 20.00 -11.05
CA GLU A 275 5.33 19.90 -11.55
C GLU A 275 6.24 19.14 -10.57
N LYS A 276 6.09 19.35 -9.26
CA LYS A 276 6.87 18.64 -8.23
C LYS A 276 6.52 17.14 -8.16
N ALA A 277 5.25 16.78 -8.30
CA ALA A 277 4.80 15.39 -8.35
C ALA A 277 5.37 14.69 -9.60
N SER A 278 5.30 15.35 -10.75
CA SER A 278 5.86 14.86 -12.01
C SER A 278 7.38 14.69 -11.93
N MET A 279 8.09 15.66 -11.37
CA MET A 279 9.54 15.61 -11.13
C MET A 279 9.94 14.53 -10.13
N ARG A 280 9.14 14.27 -9.09
CA ARG A 280 9.37 13.16 -8.14
C ARG A 280 9.20 11.80 -8.81
N SER A 281 8.14 11.61 -9.59
CA SER A 281 7.93 10.37 -10.36
C SER A 281 9.07 10.13 -11.36
N LEU A 282 9.51 11.17 -12.08
CA LEU A 282 10.66 11.11 -12.98
C LEU A 282 11.98 10.83 -12.25
N SER A 283 12.20 11.43 -11.08
CA SER A 283 13.38 11.18 -10.26
C SER A 283 13.42 9.73 -9.76
N TYR A 284 12.27 9.21 -9.32
CA TYR A 284 12.11 7.84 -8.87
C TYR A 284 12.31 6.83 -10.01
N LEU A 285 11.72 7.09 -11.19
CA LEU A 285 12.02 6.34 -12.42
C LEU A 285 13.52 6.39 -12.75
N GLY A 286 14.14 7.57 -12.69
CA GLY A 286 15.56 7.74 -12.90
C GLY A 286 16.42 6.94 -11.91
N GLN A 287 16.00 6.84 -10.64
CA GLN A 287 16.66 6.02 -9.64
C GLN A 287 16.50 4.52 -9.95
N ASN A 288 15.29 4.07 -10.27
CA ASN A 288 15.05 2.68 -10.65
C ASN A 288 15.86 2.28 -11.89
N CYS A 289 15.90 3.15 -12.91
CA CYS A 289 16.73 2.95 -14.10
C CYS A 289 18.23 2.89 -13.75
N ARG A 290 18.72 3.73 -12.83
CA ARG A 290 20.11 3.68 -12.35
C ARG A 290 20.41 2.40 -11.60
N GLU A 291 19.55 1.99 -10.66
CA GLU A 291 19.73 0.73 -9.90
C GLU A 291 19.69 -0.49 -10.82
N LEU A 292 18.82 -0.50 -11.84
CA LEU A 292 18.78 -1.54 -12.87
C LEU A 292 20.04 -1.54 -13.75
N ALA A 293 20.52 -0.36 -14.16
CA ALA A 293 21.74 -0.23 -14.96
C ALA A 293 22.98 -0.66 -14.16
N GLU A 294 23.08 -0.29 -12.88
CA GLU A 294 24.15 -0.71 -11.98
C GLU A 294 24.17 -2.24 -11.81
N ARG A 295 23.00 -2.86 -11.61
CA ARG A 295 22.87 -4.33 -11.57
C ARG A 295 23.22 -4.99 -12.90
N SER A 296 22.86 -4.39 -14.03
CA SER A 296 23.19 -4.90 -15.37
C SER A 296 24.69 -4.81 -15.66
N ASN A 297 25.34 -3.71 -15.28
CA ASN A 297 26.79 -3.54 -15.43
C ASN A 297 27.55 -4.51 -14.53
N LEU A 298 27.08 -4.72 -13.29
CA LEU A 298 27.61 -5.72 -12.38
C LEU A 298 27.51 -7.13 -12.97
N LEU A 299 26.34 -7.51 -13.50
CA LEU A 299 26.14 -8.81 -14.15
C LEU A 299 27.03 -8.99 -15.38
N THR A 300 27.18 -7.96 -16.20
CA THR A 300 28.04 -8.00 -17.40
C THR A 300 29.50 -8.22 -17.02
N LEU A 301 30.01 -7.51 -16.01
CA LEU A 301 31.37 -7.69 -15.52
C LEU A 301 31.57 -9.11 -14.95
N LEU A 302 30.62 -9.60 -14.15
CA LEU A 302 30.69 -10.95 -13.57
C LEU A 302 30.69 -12.02 -14.67
N LEU A 303 29.84 -11.89 -15.69
CA LEU A 303 29.77 -12.81 -16.83
C LEU A 303 31.00 -12.74 -17.74
N GLY A 304 31.64 -11.58 -17.84
CA GLY A 304 32.85 -11.38 -18.64
C GLY A 304 34.15 -11.91 -18.01
N LYS A 305 34.12 -12.31 -16.73
CA LYS A 305 35.29 -12.75 -15.96
C LYS A 305 35.15 -14.22 -15.58
N SER A 306 36.10 -15.05 -16.03
CA SER A 306 36.12 -16.50 -15.82
C SER A 306 36.54 -16.91 -14.40
N LYS A 307 37.28 -16.05 -13.69
CA LYS A 307 37.77 -16.28 -12.33
C LYS A 307 37.14 -15.28 -11.37
N ARG A 308 36.23 -15.77 -10.53
CA ARG A 308 35.52 -14.94 -9.54
C ARG A 308 36.00 -15.31 -8.15
N LEU A 309 36.58 -14.34 -7.47
CA LEU A 309 37.00 -14.45 -6.07
C LEU A 309 35.97 -13.73 -5.23
N ILE A 310 35.28 -14.43 -4.33
CA ILE A 310 34.21 -13.87 -3.50
C ILE A 310 34.79 -13.62 -2.12
N PHE A 311 34.80 -12.38 -1.66
CA PHE A 311 35.35 -12.00 -0.36
C PHE A 311 34.29 -11.36 0.52
N GLY A 312 34.06 -11.88 1.72
CA GLY A 312 33.09 -11.28 2.63
C GLY A 312 32.45 -12.24 3.62
N SER A 313 31.25 -11.93 4.08
CA SER A 313 30.51 -12.76 5.03
C SER A 313 30.02 -14.05 4.37
N ARG A 314 30.35 -15.22 4.96
CA ARG A 314 29.88 -16.52 4.46
C ARG A 314 28.35 -16.61 4.49
N VAL A 315 27.71 -15.99 5.48
CA VAL A 315 26.25 -15.96 5.65
C VAL A 315 25.58 -15.12 4.54
N LEU A 316 26.21 -14.04 4.11
CA LEU A 316 25.68 -13.23 3.01
C LEU A 316 25.99 -13.84 1.65
N ALA A 317 27.18 -14.41 1.48
CA ALA A 317 27.61 -15.03 0.23
C ALA A 317 26.77 -16.26 -0.14
N SER A 318 26.36 -17.08 0.84
CA SER A 318 25.50 -18.25 0.62
C SER A 318 24.15 -17.89 -0.03
N LYS A 319 23.67 -16.65 0.12
CA LYS A 319 22.42 -16.18 -0.50
C LYS A 319 22.52 -16.00 -2.02
N VAL A 320 23.73 -15.86 -2.54
CA VAL A 320 24.00 -15.56 -3.96
C VAL A 320 24.97 -16.56 -4.61
N GLU A 321 25.41 -17.57 -3.84
CA GLU A 321 26.40 -18.58 -4.24
C GLU A 321 25.97 -19.35 -5.51
N LEU A 322 24.68 -19.67 -5.62
CA LEU A 322 24.07 -20.30 -6.81
C LEU A 322 24.23 -19.47 -8.10
N CYS A 323 24.36 -18.15 -7.98
CA CYS A 323 24.41 -17.23 -9.12
C CYS A 323 25.84 -16.86 -9.52
N LEU A 324 26.77 -16.83 -8.56
CA LEU A 324 28.09 -16.23 -8.76
C LEU A 324 29.20 -17.23 -9.10
N ASN A 325 29.07 -18.53 -8.77
CA ASN A 325 30.06 -19.60 -9.01
C ASN A 325 31.54 -19.14 -8.98
N GLY A 326 32.19 -19.21 -7.81
CA GLY A 326 33.55 -18.71 -7.61
C GLY A 326 34.20 -19.23 -6.32
N THR A 327 35.46 -18.87 -6.10
CA THR A 327 36.21 -19.26 -4.89
C THR A 327 35.93 -18.27 -3.78
N PHE A 328 35.46 -18.75 -2.63
CA PHE A 328 35.08 -17.90 -1.49
C PHE A 328 36.21 -17.75 -0.46
N TYR A 329 36.36 -16.53 0.06
CA TYR A 329 37.29 -16.13 1.11
C TYR A 329 36.50 -15.41 2.20
N ASP A 330 36.54 -15.96 3.42
CA ASP A 330 35.82 -15.41 4.55
C ASP A 330 36.53 -14.16 5.08
N SER A 331 35.78 -13.08 5.30
CA SER A 331 36.32 -11.86 5.89
C SER A 331 36.40 -11.90 7.43
N GLY A 332 35.77 -12.89 8.09
CA GLY A 332 35.68 -12.98 9.55
C GLY A 332 34.86 -11.84 10.14
N GLU A 333 33.54 -11.97 10.20
CA GLU A 333 32.68 -10.96 10.82
C GLU A 333 32.83 -10.97 12.35
N ASP A 334 33.79 -10.21 12.89
CA ASP A 334 33.76 -9.72 14.27
C ASP A 334 34.28 -8.27 14.34
N GLU A 335 33.47 -7.40 14.94
CA GLU A 335 33.45 -5.92 14.88
C GLU A 335 34.75 -5.18 15.29
N THR A 336 35.83 -5.89 15.58
CA THR A 336 37.10 -5.32 16.05
C THR A 336 38.35 -5.93 15.43
N THR A 337 38.23 -6.84 14.46
CA THR A 337 39.37 -7.58 13.93
C THR A 337 39.91 -6.97 12.64
N ASN A 338 41.25 -6.85 12.56
CA ASN A 338 41.96 -6.53 11.33
C ASN A 338 41.41 -7.41 10.19
N LEU A 339 40.80 -6.80 9.18
CA LEU A 339 40.37 -7.45 7.93
C LEU A 339 41.55 -8.24 7.37
N GLN A 340 41.61 -9.54 7.65
CA GLN A 340 42.66 -10.39 7.12
C GLN A 340 42.28 -10.72 5.68
N CYS A 341 42.80 -9.91 4.75
CA CYS A 341 42.73 -10.29 3.35
C CYS A 341 43.61 -11.52 3.06
N GLY A 342 44.55 -11.89 3.95
CA GLY A 342 45.38 -13.09 3.81
C GLY A 342 45.96 -13.29 2.40
N ASP A 343 46.12 -14.56 2.00
CA ASP A 343 46.57 -14.98 0.67
C ASP A 343 45.63 -14.57 -0.47
N LEU A 344 44.46 -13.96 -0.21
CA LEU A 344 43.52 -13.54 -1.25
C LEU A 344 44.15 -12.55 -2.21
N ILE A 345 44.87 -11.56 -1.69
CA ILE A 345 45.46 -10.49 -2.51
C ILE A 345 46.57 -11.07 -3.38
N ASP A 346 47.46 -11.86 -2.79
CA ASP A 346 48.54 -12.50 -3.52
C ASP A 346 48.01 -13.49 -4.56
N PHE A 347 46.97 -14.26 -4.21
CA PHE A 347 46.29 -15.14 -5.16
C PHE A 347 45.56 -14.36 -6.26
N PHE A 348 44.88 -13.27 -5.93
CA PHE A 348 44.23 -12.38 -6.89
C PHE A 348 45.26 -11.87 -7.92
N PHE A 349 46.41 -11.38 -7.47
CA PHE A 349 47.48 -10.91 -8.35
C PHE A 349 48.18 -12.03 -9.14
N SER A 350 48.09 -13.29 -8.68
CA SER A 350 48.62 -14.46 -9.40
C SER A 350 47.80 -14.87 -10.64
N LEU A 351 46.51 -14.50 -10.69
CA LEU A 351 45.61 -14.81 -11.81
C LEU A 351 45.79 -13.81 -12.97
N PRO A 352 45.39 -14.11 -14.22
CA PRO A 352 45.38 -13.12 -15.30
C PRO A 352 44.38 -11.97 -15.02
N ALA A 353 44.79 -10.72 -15.28
CA ALA A 353 44.01 -9.52 -14.93
C ALA A 353 42.71 -9.38 -15.74
N ASP A 354 42.73 -9.84 -16.98
CA ASP A 354 41.60 -9.86 -17.90
C ASP A 354 40.56 -10.92 -17.53
N GLU A 355 40.96 -11.99 -16.85
CA GLU A 355 40.09 -13.11 -16.46
C GLU A 355 39.47 -12.99 -15.05
N ARG A 356 40.07 -12.18 -14.17
CA ARG A 356 39.73 -12.15 -12.75
C ARG A 356 38.83 -10.99 -12.33
N VAL A 357 38.02 -11.22 -11.31
CA VAL A 357 37.29 -10.17 -10.57
C VAL A 357 37.11 -10.55 -9.11
N LEU A 358 37.23 -9.55 -8.23
CA LEU A 358 36.96 -9.68 -6.81
C LEU A 358 35.54 -9.19 -6.50
N VAL A 359 34.69 -10.07 -5.98
CA VAL A 359 33.31 -9.80 -5.60
C VAL A 359 33.23 -9.64 -4.09
N ILE A 360 33.00 -8.42 -3.63
CA ILE A 360 33.01 -8.10 -2.20
C ILE A 360 31.59 -8.15 -1.65
N ILE A 361 31.32 -9.09 -0.74
CA ILE A 361 30.03 -9.28 -0.10
C ILE A 361 30.13 -8.88 1.38
N SER A 362 30.14 -7.57 1.63
CA SER A 362 30.28 -7.03 2.98
C SER A 362 29.47 -5.76 3.17
N LYS A 363 28.85 -5.64 4.35
CA LYS A 363 28.20 -4.40 4.82
C LYS A 363 29.18 -3.23 4.92
N HIS A 364 30.47 -3.51 5.00
CA HIS A 364 31.55 -2.53 5.11
C HIS A 364 32.23 -2.22 3.76
N TYR A 365 31.55 -2.46 2.64
CA TYR A 365 32.08 -2.26 1.28
C TYR A 365 32.81 -0.92 1.10
N LYS A 366 32.27 0.20 1.62
CA LYS A 366 32.90 1.52 1.49
C LYS A 366 34.31 1.61 2.11
N VAL A 367 34.56 0.86 3.19
CA VAL A 367 35.87 0.82 3.84
C VAL A 367 36.82 -0.04 3.02
N LEU A 368 36.35 -1.21 2.60
CA LEU A 368 37.10 -2.15 1.75
C LEU A 368 37.47 -1.54 0.40
N LYS A 369 36.55 -0.81 -0.23
CA LYS A 369 36.77 -0.07 -1.47
C LYS A 369 38.00 0.83 -1.36
N LYS A 370 38.09 1.66 -0.32
CA LYS A 370 39.23 2.56 -0.11
C LYS A 370 40.56 1.81 0.05
N MET A 371 40.53 0.65 0.70
CA MET A 371 41.70 -0.21 0.87
C MET A 371 42.14 -0.80 -0.48
N PHE A 372 41.22 -1.36 -1.26
CA PHE A 372 41.53 -1.95 -2.57
C PHE A 372 41.97 -0.90 -3.60
N GLU A 373 41.37 0.30 -3.60
CA GLU A 373 41.82 1.44 -4.39
C GLU A 373 43.23 1.89 -3.97
N GLY A 374 43.52 1.89 -2.66
CA GLY A 374 44.83 2.23 -2.11
C GLY A 374 45.97 1.32 -2.55
N ILE A 375 45.68 0.08 -2.94
CA ILE A 375 46.65 -0.87 -3.51
C ILE A 375 46.60 -0.92 -5.05
N GLY A 376 45.87 0.01 -5.69
CA GLY A 376 45.86 0.20 -7.14
C GLY A 376 44.80 -0.59 -7.92
N LEU A 377 43.86 -1.27 -7.25
CA LEU A 377 42.74 -1.92 -7.93
C LEU A 377 41.66 -0.90 -8.31
N LYS A 378 40.95 -1.15 -9.42
CA LYS A 378 39.88 -0.26 -9.90
C LYS A 378 38.50 -0.89 -9.73
N GLU A 379 37.61 -0.18 -9.06
CA GLU A 379 36.20 -0.57 -8.96
C GLU A 379 35.56 -0.65 -10.35
N GLY A 380 34.78 -1.70 -10.60
CA GLY A 380 34.13 -1.94 -11.89
C GLY A 380 35.03 -2.60 -12.95
N ASN A 381 36.30 -2.87 -12.63
CA ASN A 381 37.20 -3.66 -13.46
C ASN A 381 37.81 -4.83 -12.67
N ASP A 382 38.47 -4.51 -11.55
CA ASP A 382 39.21 -5.47 -10.73
C ASP A 382 38.37 -5.98 -9.55
N PHE A 383 37.50 -5.14 -8.99
CA PHE A 383 36.59 -5.51 -7.91
C PHE A 383 35.23 -4.81 -8.00
N VAL A 384 34.22 -5.38 -7.33
CA VAL A 384 32.84 -4.86 -7.32
C VAL A 384 32.10 -5.09 -6.00
N ASP A 385 31.09 -4.26 -5.76
CA ASP A 385 30.12 -4.43 -4.68
C ASP A 385 29.16 -5.59 -5.00
N GLY A 386 29.45 -6.77 -4.45
CA GLY A 386 28.56 -7.92 -4.51
C GLY A 386 27.50 -7.92 -3.40
N TYR A 387 27.63 -7.07 -2.38
CA TYR A 387 26.67 -6.98 -1.28
C TYR A 387 25.28 -6.58 -1.80
N ILE A 388 25.21 -5.75 -2.85
CA ILE A 388 23.96 -5.35 -3.51
C ILE A 388 23.12 -6.53 -4.02
N LEU A 389 23.74 -7.67 -4.35
CA LEU A 389 23.05 -8.89 -4.81
C LEU A 389 22.43 -9.68 -3.65
N THR A 390 22.94 -9.49 -2.43
CA THR A 390 22.45 -10.17 -1.21
C THR A 390 21.33 -9.42 -0.53
N LEU A 391 21.14 -8.15 -0.88
CA LEU A 391 19.99 -7.39 -0.46
C LEU A 391 18.75 -8.07 -1.07
N PRO A 392 17.69 -8.35 -0.28
CA PRO A 392 16.42 -8.73 -0.89
C PRO A 392 16.10 -7.69 -1.96
N GLY A 393 15.65 -8.14 -3.15
CA GLY A 393 15.23 -7.21 -4.21
C GLY A 393 14.35 -6.19 -3.53
N LYS A 394 14.84 -4.93 -3.40
CA LYS A 394 14.29 -3.99 -2.44
C LYS A 394 12.78 -3.99 -2.64
N LYS A 395 12.01 -4.46 -1.65
CA LYS A 395 10.70 -3.86 -1.45
C LYS A 395 11.03 -2.38 -1.37
N VAL A 396 10.46 -1.61 -2.29
CA VAL A 396 10.57 -0.16 -2.29
C VAL A 396 10.49 0.26 -0.83
N ALA A 397 11.56 0.86 -0.32
CA ALA A 397 11.49 1.42 1.01
C ALA A 397 10.30 2.39 0.95
N GLU A 398 9.28 2.14 1.78
CA GLU A 398 8.39 3.22 2.17
C GLU A 398 9.32 4.26 2.78
N PHE A 399 9.60 5.31 2.02
CA PHE A 399 10.22 6.49 2.58
C PHE A 399 9.20 7.06 3.55
N LYS A 400 9.29 6.65 4.82
CA LYS A 400 8.85 7.49 5.92
C LYS A 400 9.73 8.73 5.89
N ASP A 401 9.07 9.86 5.74
CA ASP A 401 9.63 11.20 5.83
C ASP A 401 10.82 11.24 6.81
N SER A 402 12.02 11.35 6.26
CA SER A 402 13.19 11.72 7.04
C SER A 402 14.07 12.61 6.17
N ALA A 403 13.95 13.90 6.47
CA ALA A 403 14.77 15.04 6.10
C ALA A 403 16.14 14.72 5.47
N ILE A 404 16.39 15.33 4.29
CA ILE A 404 17.66 15.93 3.81
C ILE A 404 17.22 16.87 2.66
N ILE A 405 17.01 18.17 2.92
CA ILE A 405 17.96 19.30 2.90
C ILE A 405 18.43 19.67 1.48
N GLY A 406 18.07 20.88 1.08
CA GLY A 406 18.63 21.61 -0.07
C GLY A 406 17.87 22.91 -0.29
N ARG A 407 18.26 23.95 0.44
CA ARG A 407 17.65 25.29 0.48
C ARG A 407 17.82 26.08 -0.84
N TYR A 408 16.90 27.03 -1.00
CA TYR A 408 16.81 28.16 -1.93
C TYR A 408 16.23 27.89 -3.31
#